data_AF-A0A7S0FRB2-F1
#
_entry.id   AF-A0A7S0FRB2-F1
#
_cell.length_a   1.000
_cell.length_b   1.000
_cell.length_c   1.000
_cell.angle_alpha   90.00
_cell.angle_beta   90.00
_cell.angle_gamma   90.00
#
_symmetry.space_group_name_H-M   'P 1'
#
loop_
_entity.id
_entity.type
_entity.pdbx_description
1 polymer ?
#
loop_
_entity_poly.entity_id
_entity_poly.type
_entity_poly.pdbx_seq_one_letter_code
_entity_poly.pdbx_strand_id
1 'polypeptide(L)'
;KAAPGLAPRARLLRQPGGGGLVAPQPMQLLPKAKDLVTEDDIEAWVTASLRSAMPVFCQETRDLLLLAMREHQKVLSEQTLAMMRTMEAQSIAMQQTLVAQGRLVSRLIAFGGLTSICSLFWRDLTGNFRARCYLAVGYGCGVVGVLTLI
;
A
#
# COMPACT_ATOMS: atom_id res chain seq x y z
N LYS A 1 90.36 43.26 20.33
CA LYS A 1 90.74 42.41 21.49
C LYS A 1 91.00 41.00 20.93
N ALA A 2 92.26 40.55 20.93
CA ALA A 2 92.76 39.27 20.38
C ALA A 2 92.65 38.99 18.85
N ALA A 3 93.80 38.61 18.27
CA ALA A 3 94.07 37.85 17.04
C ALA A 3 95.18 36.81 17.42
N PRO A 4 95.73 35.90 16.56
CA PRO A 4 95.47 35.53 15.16
C PRO A 4 94.91 34.06 15.08
N GLY A 5 95.26 33.09 14.20
CA GLY A 5 96.20 33.01 13.07
C GLY A 5 96.34 31.61 12.41
N LEU A 6 97.13 31.55 11.32
CA LEU A 6 97.78 30.41 10.61
C LEU A 6 97.26 28.94 10.73
N ALA A 7 96.82 28.38 9.58
CA ALA A 7 97.39 27.23 8.82
C ALA A 7 97.69 25.85 9.50
N PRO A 8 98.08 24.75 8.78
CA PRO A 8 98.24 24.52 7.33
C PRO A 8 97.63 23.20 6.75
N ARG A 9 97.82 23.01 5.43
CA ARG A 9 97.55 21.78 4.65
C ARG A 9 98.59 20.67 4.84
N ALA A 10 98.16 19.41 4.71
CA ALA A 10 98.91 18.30 4.09
C ALA A 10 97.89 17.46 3.28
N ARG A 11 97.98 17.16 1.99
CA ARG A 11 99.02 17.02 0.93
C ARG A 11 99.66 15.62 0.78
N LEU A 12 98.91 14.76 0.07
CA LEU A 12 99.33 13.81 -0.99
C LEU A 12 100.28 12.63 -0.67
N LEU A 13 99.74 11.41 -0.77
CA LEU A 13 100.25 10.25 -1.53
C LEU A 13 98.99 9.47 -2.02
N ARG A 14 98.60 9.39 -3.29
CA ARG A 14 99.21 8.82 -4.54
C ARG A 14 99.01 7.30 -4.72
N GLN A 15 97.89 6.94 -5.39
CA GLN A 15 97.72 5.84 -6.38
C GLN A 15 97.87 4.36 -5.94
N PRO A 16 97.51 3.36 -6.78
CA PRO A 16 96.41 3.31 -7.79
C PRO A 16 95.60 1.97 -7.82
N GLY A 17 94.45 1.98 -8.50
CA GLY A 17 93.76 0.77 -9.01
C GLY A 17 92.80 0.06 -8.02
N GLY A 18 91.66 -0.49 -8.43
CA GLY A 18 90.99 -0.39 -9.73
C GLY A 18 89.77 -1.34 -9.82
N GLY A 19 88.68 -0.89 -10.46
CA GLY A 19 87.59 -1.77 -10.94
C GLY A 19 86.35 -1.92 -10.06
N GLY A 20 85.31 -1.14 -10.38
CA GLY A 20 83.90 -1.61 -10.43
C GLY A 20 83.10 -1.81 -9.13
N LEU A 21 82.23 -0.84 -8.82
CA LEU A 21 80.76 -1.01 -8.62
C LEU A 21 80.13 0.35 -8.24
N VAL A 22 78.86 0.56 -8.62
CA VAL A 22 78.15 1.86 -8.50
C VAL A 22 77.01 1.76 -7.49
N ALA A 23 76.70 2.88 -6.82
CA ALA A 23 75.61 3.09 -5.85
C ALA A 23 75.91 2.55 -4.42
N PRO A 24 75.28 3.07 -3.33
CA PRO A 24 73.89 3.52 -3.26
C PRO A 24 73.68 5.05 -3.31
N GLN A 25 72.53 5.47 -3.85
CA GLN A 25 71.98 6.81 -3.63
C GLN A 25 71.30 6.91 -2.25
N PRO A 26 71.12 8.12 -1.67
CA PRO A 26 70.28 8.28 -0.49
C PRO A 26 68.85 7.81 -0.81
N MET A 27 68.26 7.01 0.08
CA MET A 27 66.89 6.52 -0.10
C MET A 27 65.93 7.70 -0.19
N GLN A 28 65.31 7.89 -1.36
CA GLN A 28 64.12 8.71 -1.48
C GLN A 28 63.06 8.12 -0.56
N LEU A 29 62.66 8.89 0.45
CA LEU A 29 61.51 8.58 1.28
C LEU A 29 60.28 8.72 0.36
N LEU A 30 59.81 7.60 -0.20
CA LEU A 30 58.59 7.57 -1.00
C LEU A 30 57.46 8.16 -0.14
N PRO A 31 56.74 9.19 -0.62
CA PRO A 31 55.61 9.76 0.13
C PRO A 31 54.60 8.65 0.43
N LYS A 32 54.11 8.60 1.67
CA LYS A 32 53.10 7.61 2.04
C LYS A 32 51.86 7.90 1.20
N ALA A 33 51.17 6.86 0.72
CA ALA A 33 49.96 7.03 -0.09
C ALA A 33 48.87 7.90 0.59
N LYS A 34 48.91 8.00 1.92
CA LYS A 34 48.04 8.88 2.73
C LYS A 34 48.31 10.39 2.53
N ASP A 35 49.50 10.77 2.08
CA ASP A 35 49.90 12.17 1.85
C ASP A 35 49.67 12.60 0.38
N LEU A 36 49.22 11.68 -0.47
CA LEU A 36 48.99 11.85 -1.92
C LEU A 36 47.51 11.81 -2.31
N VAL A 37 46.64 11.30 -1.44
CA VAL A 37 45.20 11.22 -1.64
C VAL A 37 44.56 12.33 -0.81
N THR A 38 44.03 13.35 -1.47
CA THR A 38 43.31 14.45 -0.82
C THR A 38 41.88 14.02 -0.46
N GLU A 39 41.21 14.77 0.44
CA GLU A 39 39.79 14.53 0.71
C GLU A 39 38.93 14.74 -0.55
N ASP A 40 39.33 15.69 -1.42
CA ASP A 40 38.71 15.94 -2.72
C ASP A 40 38.80 14.72 -3.65
N ASP A 41 39.94 14.00 -3.66
CA ASP A 41 40.10 12.76 -4.44
C ASP A 41 39.18 11.64 -3.92
N ILE A 42 39.01 11.54 -2.59
CA ILE A 42 38.10 10.57 -1.96
C ILE A 42 36.65 10.90 -2.31
N GLU A 43 36.26 12.18 -2.21
CA GLU A 43 34.91 12.62 -2.57
C GLU A 43 34.63 12.42 -4.06
N ALA A 44 35.59 12.72 -4.94
CA ALA A 44 35.49 12.43 -6.38
C ALA A 44 35.33 10.93 -6.66
N TRP A 45 36.10 10.07 -5.98
CA TRP A 45 36.04 8.62 -6.17
C TRP A 45 34.75 7.99 -5.65
N VAL A 46 34.27 8.45 -4.48
CA VAL A 46 32.95 8.07 -3.92
C VAL A 46 31.82 8.55 -4.83
N THR A 47 31.88 9.79 -5.31
CA THR A 47 30.84 10.35 -6.19
C THR A 47 30.82 9.68 -7.57
N ALA A 48 31.98 9.31 -8.12
CA ALA A 48 32.08 8.53 -9.35
C ALA A 48 31.54 7.10 -9.17
N SER A 49 31.90 6.44 -8.06
CA SER A 49 31.41 5.10 -7.70
C SER A 49 29.89 5.09 -7.45
N LEU A 50 29.37 6.14 -6.80
CA LEU A 50 27.93 6.31 -6.61
C LEU A 50 27.24 6.53 -7.96
N ARG A 51 27.76 7.40 -8.84
CA ARG A 51 27.20 7.62 -10.19
C ARG A 51 27.22 6.38 -11.08
N SER A 52 28.23 5.51 -10.97
CA SER A 52 28.28 4.27 -11.76
C SER A 52 27.37 3.18 -11.19
N ALA A 53 27.17 3.11 -9.87
CA ALA A 53 26.26 2.17 -9.23
C ALA A 53 24.78 2.62 -9.28
N MET A 54 24.50 3.92 -9.27
CA MET A 54 23.13 4.49 -9.30
C MET A 54 22.22 3.90 -10.40
N PRO A 55 22.63 3.79 -11.68
CA PRO A 55 21.77 3.19 -12.71
C PRO A 55 21.42 1.73 -12.42
N VAL A 56 22.33 0.96 -11.81
CA VAL A 56 22.08 -0.44 -11.42
C VAL A 56 21.07 -0.50 -10.28
N PHE A 57 21.26 0.30 -9.22
CA PHE A 57 20.29 0.40 -8.12
C PHE A 57 18.92 0.89 -8.59
N CYS A 58 18.86 1.87 -9.50
CA CYS A 58 17.62 2.34 -10.11
C CYS A 58 16.94 1.27 -10.98
N GLN A 59 17.71 0.37 -11.60
CA GLN A 59 17.18 -0.73 -12.40
C GLN A 59 16.64 -1.85 -11.50
N GLU A 60 17.37 -2.28 -10.48
CA GLU A 60 16.91 -3.27 -9.50
C GLU A 60 15.67 -2.79 -8.74
N THR A 61 15.65 -1.53 -8.28
CA THR A 61 14.46 -0.96 -7.62
C THR A 61 13.28 -0.79 -8.57
N ARG A 62 13.52 -0.49 -9.85
CA ARG A 62 12.46 -0.48 -10.88
C ARG A 62 11.89 -1.88 -11.09
N ASP A 63 12.71 -2.91 -11.18
CA ASP A 63 12.27 -4.28 -11.40
C ASP A 63 11.50 -4.81 -10.17
N LEU A 64 11.97 -4.52 -8.96
CA LEU A 64 11.23 -4.78 -7.71
C LEU A 64 9.88 -4.04 -7.67
N LEU A 65 9.84 -2.77 -8.07
CA LEU A 65 8.60 -1.98 -8.15
C LEU A 65 7.61 -2.57 -9.16
N LEU A 66 8.08 -2.98 -10.34
CA LEU A 66 7.26 -3.64 -11.36
C LEU A 66 6.73 -5.00 -10.90
N LEU A 67 7.53 -5.77 -10.15
CA LEU A 67 7.13 -7.04 -9.57
C LEU A 67 6.08 -6.84 -8.47
N ALA A 68 6.28 -5.85 -7.59
CA ALA A 68 5.30 -5.46 -6.58
C ALA A 68 3.98 -4.95 -7.19
N MET A 69 4.03 -4.16 -8.28
CA MET A 69 2.83 -3.72 -8.99
C MET A 69 2.08 -4.87 -9.67
N ARG A 70 2.79 -5.86 -10.24
CA ARG A 70 2.16 -7.07 -10.80
C ARG A 70 1.47 -7.90 -9.71
N GLU A 71 2.11 -8.11 -8.56
CA GLU A 71 1.49 -8.87 -7.47
C GLU A 71 0.30 -8.10 -6.87
N HIS A 72 0.40 -6.77 -6.73
CA HIS A 72 -0.72 -5.93 -6.31
C HIS A 72 -1.90 -5.99 -7.30
N GLN A 73 -1.63 -5.96 -8.61
CA GLN A 73 -2.66 -6.12 -9.66
C GLN A 73 -3.32 -7.51 -9.61
N LYS A 74 -2.56 -8.57 -9.32
CA LYS A 74 -3.08 -9.92 -9.11
C LYS A 74 -3.99 -9.97 -7.88
N VAL A 75 -3.53 -9.48 -6.72
CA VAL A 75 -4.33 -9.40 -5.49
C VAL A 75 -5.63 -8.60 -5.71
N LEU A 76 -5.56 -7.46 -6.40
CA LEU A 76 -6.74 -6.67 -6.78
C LEU A 76 -7.72 -7.46 -7.63
N SER A 77 -7.24 -8.25 -8.60
CA SER A 77 -8.11 -9.09 -9.45
C SER A 77 -8.80 -10.20 -8.64
N GLU A 78 -8.08 -10.85 -7.71
CA GLU A 78 -8.62 -11.88 -6.84
C GLU A 78 -9.64 -11.31 -5.84
N GLN A 79 -9.35 -10.15 -5.24
CA GLN A 79 -10.27 -9.44 -4.34
C GLN A 79 -11.53 -8.96 -5.07
N THR A 80 -11.40 -8.40 -6.27
CA THR A 80 -12.53 -7.94 -7.07
C THR A 80 -13.44 -9.11 -7.47
N LEU A 81 -12.86 -10.26 -7.83
CA LEU A 81 -13.60 -11.47 -8.16
C LEU A 81 -14.28 -12.07 -6.93
N ALA A 82 -13.62 -12.07 -5.76
CA ALA A 82 -14.25 -12.47 -4.49
C ALA A 82 -15.41 -11.53 -4.11
N MET A 83 -15.22 -10.21 -4.25
CA MET A 83 -16.25 -9.19 -4.01
C MET A 83 -17.45 -9.34 -4.95
N MET A 84 -17.22 -9.69 -6.23
CA MET A 84 -18.32 -9.95 -7.17
C MET A 84 -19.18 -11.12 -6.71
N ARG A 85 -18.57 -12.24 -6.30
CA ARG A 85 -19.28 -13.41 -5.76
C ARG A 85 -20.05 -13.10 -4.46
N THR A 86 -19.48 -12.29 -3.56
CA THR A 86 -20.19 -11.92 -2.32
C THR A 86 -21.34 -10.93 -2.60
N MET A 87 -21.20 -10.01 -3.55
CA MET A 87 -22.30 -9.16 -4.02
C MET A 87 -23.41 -9.98 -4.68
N GLU A 88 -23.09 -10.96 -5.53
CA GLU A 88 -24.08 -11.87 -6.12
C GLU A 88 -24.86 -12.61 -5.03
N ALA A 89 -24.17 -13.26 -4.08
CA ALA A 89 -24.80 -13.95 -2.96
C ALA A 89 -25.67 -13.01 -2.08
N GLN A 90 -25.16 -11.80 -1.79
CA GLN A 90 -25.90 -10.80 -1.01
C GLN A 90 -27.13 -10.28 -1.76
N SER A 91 -27.05 -10.11 -3.08
CA SER A 91 -28.18 -9.67 -3.91
C SER A 91 -29.30 -10.71 -3.96
N ILE A 92 -28.96 -12.00 -4.05
CA ILE A 92 -29.92 -13.11 -4.01
C ILE A 92 -30.62 -13.16 -2.64
N ALA A 93 -29.85 -13.06 -1.54
CA ALA A 93 -30.41 -13.01 -0.19
C ALA A 93 -31.32 -11.78 0.01
N MET A 94 -30.90 -10.61 -0.48
CA MET A 94 -31.68 -9.37 -0.41
C MET A 94 -32.97 -9.44 -1.25
N GLN A 95 -32.95 -10.12 -2.40
CA GLN A 95 -34.15 -10.31 -3.21
C GLN A 95 -35.17 -11.23 -2.52
N GLN A 96 -34.70 -12.26 -1.81
CA GLN A 96 -35.58 -13.12 -1.00
C GLN A 96 -36.20 -12.35 0.18
N THR A 97 -35.42 -11.51 0.89
CA THR A 97 -35.97 -10.69 1.98
C THR A 97 -36.94 -9.62 1.49
N LEU A 98 -36.69 -8.99 0.34
CA LEU A 98 -37.62 -8.06 -0.30
C LEU A 98 -38.95 -8.73 -0.70
N VAL A 99 -38.92 -9.94 -1.24
CA VAL A 99 -40.16 -10.70 -1.54
C VAL A 99 -40.94 -11.03 -0.26
N ALA A 100 -40.26 -11.45 0.80
CA ALA A 100 -40.89 -11.74 2.08
C ALA A 100 -41.51 -10.47 2.72
N GLN A 101 -40.75 -9.36 2.77
CA GLN A 101 -41.24 -8.08 3.26
C GLN A 101 -42.38 -7.53 2.39
N GLY A 102 -42.30 -7.65 1.06
CA GLY A 102 -43.35 -7.26 0.13
C GLY A 102 -44.67 -7.96 0.39
N ARG A 103 -44.65 -9.27 0.67
CA ARG A 103 -45.85 -10.03 1.09
C ARG A 103 -46.41 -9.55 2.44
N LEU A 104 -45.55 -9.30 3.43
CA LEU A 104 -46.00 -8.81 4.74
C LEU A 104 -46.62 -7.40 4.64
N VAL A 105 -46.01 -6.51 3.85
CA VAL A 105 -46.52 -5.16 3.60
C VAL A 105 -47.83 -5.19 2.79
N SER A 106 -47.95 -6.06 1.78
CA SER A 106 -49.21 -6.18 1.02
C SER A 106 -50.37 -6.68 1.89
N ARG A 107 -50.13 -7.67 2.76
CA ARG A 107 -51.08 -8.10 3.80
C ARG A 107 -51.46 -6.95 4.73
N LEU A 108 -50.49 -6.17 5.22
CA LEU A 108 -50.74 -5.03 6.11
C LEU A 108 -51.60 -3.94 5.43
N ILE A 109 -51.34 -3.63 4.17
CA ILE A 109 -52.14 -2.69 3.36
C ILE A 109 -53.57 -3.23 3.17
N ALA A 110 -53.71 -4.51 2.83
CA ALA A 110 -55.02 -5.16 2.69
C ALA A 110 -55.82 -5.10 4.01
N PHE A 111 -55.19 -5.41 5.15
CA PHE A 111 -55.81 -5.26 6.48
C PHE A 111 -56.21 -3.81 6.78
N GLY A 112 -55.34 -2.84 6.52
CA GLY A 112 -55.61 -1.42 6.74
C GLY A 112 -56.82 -0.94 5.92
N GLY A 113 -56.88 -1.29 4.64
CA GLY A 113 -58.01 -0.97 3.76
C GLY A 113 -59.32 -1.61 4.22
N LEU A 114 -59.30 -2.92 4.52
CA LEU A 114 -60.47 -3.68 4.94
C LEU A 114 -61.00 -3.19 6.30
N THR A 115 -60.10 -2.86 7.24
CA THR A 115 -60.45 -2.25 8.53
C THR A 115 -61.03 -0.84 8.36
N SER A 116 -60.46 -0.01 7.49
CA SER A 116 -60.95 1.34 7.20
C SER A 116 -62.38 1.30 6.66
N ILE A 117 -62.64 0.49 5.63
CA ILE A 117 -63.97 0.29 5.04
C ILE A 117 -64.96 -0.23 6.09
N CYS A 118 -64.57 -1.23 6.89
CA CYS A 118 -65.38 -1.77 7.99
C CYS A 118 -65.78 -0.67 9.00
N SER A 119 -64.83 0.19 9.40
CA SER A 119 -65.08 1.27 10.37
C SER A 119 -66.09 2.31 9.87
N LEU A 120 -66.06 2.64 8.58
CA LEU A 120 -66.99 3.59 7.95
C LEU A 120 -68.42 3.04 7.98
N PHE A 121 -68.63 1.83 7.45
CA PHE A 121 -69.95 1.19 7.45
C PHE A 121 -70.47 0.87 8.86
N TRP A 122 -69.59 0.55 9.82
CA TRP A 122 -69.99 0.31 11.20
C TRP A 122 -70.59 1.55 11.88
N ARG A 123 -70.06 2.74 11.53
CA ARG A 123 -70.59 4.03 11.97
C ARG A 123 -71.96 4.32 11.34
N ASP A 124 -72.07 4.06 10.04
CA ASP A 124 -73.28 4.33 9.23
C ASP A 124 -74.46 3.43 9.63
N LEU A 125 -74.19 2.15 9.94
CA LEU A 125 -75.20 1.16 10.34
C LEU A 125 -75.62 1.24 11.82
N THR A 126 -75.55 2.42 12.45
CA THR A 126 -75.65 2.59 13.91
C THR A 126 -76.98 2.10 14.52
N GLY A 127 -78.09 2.14 13.77
CA GLY A 127 -79.40 1.66 14.22
C GLY A 127 -79.76 0.21 13.85
N ASN A 128 -79.02 -0.46 12.96
CA ASN A 128 -79.43 -1.74 12.36
C ASN A 128 -78.59 -2.93 12.85
N PHE A 129 -79.01 -3.55 13.96
CA PHE A 129 -78.29 -4.67 14.59
C PHE A 129 -78.05 -5.86 13.63
N ARG A 130 -79.06 -6.27 12.84
CA ARG A 130 -78.91 -7.34 11.84
C ARG A 130 -77.83 -7.03 10.80
N ALA A 131 -77.78 -5.79 10.29
CA ALA A 131 -76.79 -5.39 9.30
C ALA A 131 -75.36 -5.41 9.87
N ARG A 132 -75.21 -5.01 11.14
CA ARG A 132 -73.94 -5.10 11.88
C ARG A 132 -73.46 -6.55 12.05
N CYS A 133 -74.35 -7.50 12.33
CA CYS A 133 -73.99 -8.92 12.39
C CYS A 133 -73.48 -9.43 11.03
N TYR A 134 -74.18 -9.15 9.92
CA TYR A 134 -73.71 -9.53 8.59
C TYR A 134 -72.37 -8.89 8.23
N LEU A 135 -72.17 -7.63 8.58
CA LEU A 135 -70.91 -6.93 8.34
C LEU A 135 -69.75 -7.52 9.14
N ALA A 136 -69.97 -7.88 10.42
CA ALA A 136 -68.94 -8.53 11.24
C ALA A 136 -68.54 -9.92 10.68
N VAL A 137 -69.51 -10.70 10.18
CA VAL A 137 -69.24 -11.99 9.51
C VAL A 137 -68.48 -11.79 8.20
N GLY A 138 -68.89 -10.82 7.37
CA GLY A 138 -68.19 -10.47 6.13
C GLY A 138 -66.76 -9.97 6.36
N TYR A 139 -66.56 -9.14 7.38
CA TYR A 139 -65.24 -8.69 7.82
C TYR A 139 -64.35 -9.85 8.27
N GLY A 140 -64.87 -10.75 9.11
CA GLY A 140 -64.15 -11.95 9.55
C GLY A 140 -63.75 -12.86 8.39
N CYS A 141 -64.65 -13.08 7.42
CA CYS A 141 -64.36 -13.84 6.21
C CYS A 141 -63.28 -13.15 5.34
N GLY A 142 -63.35 -11.82 5.19
CA GLY A 142 -62.33 -11.03 4.48
C GLY A 142 -60.94 -11.10 5.14
N VAL A 143 -60.89 -11.01 6.47
CA VAL A 143 -59.67 -11.20 7.27
C VAL A 143 -59.06 -12.58 7.05
N VAL A 144 -59.88 -13.64 7.11
CA VAL A 144 -59.42 -15.02 6.83
C VAL A 144 -58.93 -15.16 5.38
N GLY A 145 -59.60 -14.53 4.41
CA GLY A 145 -59.14 -14.45 3.02
C GLY A 145 -57.74 -13.82 2.90
N VAL A 146 -57.52 -12.66 3.53
CA VAL A 146 -56.20 -11.97 3.53
C VAL A 146 -55.11 -12.80 4.20
N LEU A 147 -55.44 -13.64 5.20
CA LEU A 147 -54.48 -14.55 5.85
C LEU A 147 -54.13 -15.79 5.02
N THR A 148 -55.02 -16.22 4.11
CA THR A 148 -54.93 -17.52 3.43
C THR A 148 -54.57 -17.44 1.94
N LEU A 149 -54.91 -16.34 1.25
CA LEU A 149 -54.69 -16.15 -0.19
C LEU A 149 -53.53 -15.22 -0.56
N ILE A 150 -53.11 -14.34 0.36
CA ILE A 150 -51.96 -13.41 0.22
C ILE A 150 -50.85 -13.90 1.13
#